data_AF-C5A1P6-F1
#
_entry.id   AF-C5A1P6-F1
#
_cell.length_a   1.000
_cell.length_b   1.000
_cell.length_c   1.000
_cell.angle_alpha   90.00
_cell.angle_beta   90.00
_cell.angle_gamma   90.00
#
_symmetry.space_group_name_H-M   'P 1'
#
loop_
_entity.id
_entity.type
_entity.pdbx_description
1 polymer ?
#
loop_
_entity_poly.entity_id
_entity_poly.type
_entity_poly.pdbx_seq_one_letter_code
_entity_poly.pdbx_strand_id
1 'polypeptide(L)'
;MRPIPFLAALLVLVAMGMPWFTSQHTSEGVVAHAVAIDNGSSPSNRFLSFLDVVKGLYLNEKEIRNYLHLKAKEKSISELLSIISVPLILLGAVIGLFNGKLGHGVGLAGMILLTVGLVPWGSGGGTLSVGVGYLLAWVGFSVGFVSSALSKK
;
A
#
# COMPACT_ATOMS: atom_id res chain seq x y z
N MET A 1 0.70 -28.60 -3.42
CA MET A 1 0.80 -27.17 -3.05
C MET A 1 1.66 -27.05 -1.80
N ARG A 2 2.55 -26.04 -1.72
CA ARG A 2 3.31 -25.77 -0.50
C ARG A 2 2.39 -25.02 0.47
N PRO A 3 2.10 -25.53 1.68
CA PRO A 3 1.06 -24.96 2.53
C PRO A 3 1.43 -23.56 3.04
N ILE A 4 2.70 -23.32 3.35
CA ILE A 4 3.16 -22.06 3.96
C ILE A 4 3.06 -20.87 2.99
N PRO A 5 3.55 -20.93 1.73
CA PRO A 5 3.40 -19.83 0.79
C PRO A 5 1.93 -19.54 0.42
N PHE A 6 1.08 -20.56 0.42
CA PHE A 6 -0.35 -20.41 0.17
C PHE A 6 -1.04 -19.68 1.33
N LEU A 7 -0.81 -20.13 2.57
CA LEU A 7 -1.32 -19.47 3.78
C LEU A 7 -0.84 -18.02 3.88
N ALA A 8 0.41 -17.77 3.50
CA ALA A 8 0.98 -16.43 3.47
C ALA A 8 0.27 -15.51 2.47
N ALA A 9 -0.02 -15.99 1.26
CA ALA A 9 -0.77 -15.22 0.25
C ALA A 9 -2.23 -15.00 0.68
N LEU A 10 -2.86 -16.00 1.30
CA LEU A 10 -4.20 -15.87 1.85
C LEU A 10 -4.24 -14.83 2.99
N LEU A 11 -3.22 -14.81 3.85
CA LEU A 11 -3.09 -13.82 4.92
C LEU A 11 -3.00 -12.40 4.35
N VAL A 12 -2.28 -12.18 3.24
CA VAL A 12 -2.25 -10.87 2.57
C VAL A 12 -3.63 -10.48 2.05
N LEU A 13 -4.37 -11.41 1.43
CA LEU A 13 -5.72 -11.13 0.92
C LEU A 13 -6.69 -10.79 2.06
N VAL A 14 -6.61 -11.49 3.19
CA VAL A 14 -7.39 -11.16 4.39
C VAL A 14 -6.97 -9.79 4.94
N ALA A 15 -5.66 -9.51 4.97
CA ALA A 15 -5.13 -8.25 5.44
C ALA A 15 -5.65 -7.05 4.61
N MET A 16 -5.96 -7.22 3.32
CA MET A 16 -6.58 -6.16 2.49
C MET A 16 -7.93 -5.69 3.05
N GLY A 17 -8.68 -6.55 3.72
CA GLY A 17 -9.94 -6.20 4.38
C GLY A 17 -9.77 -5.52 5.74
N MET A 18 -8.55 -5.42 6.26
CA MET A 18 -8.24 -4.78 7.52
C MET A 18 -7.82 -3.32 7.32
N PRO A 19 -7.73 -2.52 8.39
CA PRO A 19 -7.17 -1.17 8.32
C PRO A 19 -5.68 -1.20 7.93
N TRP A 20 -5.32 -0.59 6.81
CA TRP A 20 -3.94 -0.45 6.34
C TRP A 20 -3.29 0.82 6.85
N PHE A 21 -4.07 1.90 6.99
CA PHE A 21 -3.60 3.18 7.51
C PHE A 21 -4.60 3.77 8.48
N THR A 22 -4.11 4.63 9.34
CA THR A 22 -4.89 5.52 10.17
C THR A 22 -4.48 6.95 9.87
N SER A 23 -5.47 7.78 9.54
CA SER A 23 -5.23 9.20 9.33
C SER A 23 -4.95 9.86 10.68
N GLN A 24 -3.66 10.08 10.99
CA GLN A 24 -3.31 11.09 11.97
C GLN A 24 -3.28 12.46 11.30
N HIS A 25 -3.71 13.48 12.03
CA HIS A 25 -3.86 14.86 11.59
C HIS A 25 -2.79 15.28 10.58
N THR A 26 -3.21 15.55 9.34
CA THR A 26 -2.62 16.39 8.26
C THR A 26 -2.51 15.71 6.88
N SER A 27 -2.69 16.54 5.85
CA SER A 27 -2.91 16.20 4.43
C SER A 27 -1.61 16.15 3.61
N GLU A 28 -0.49 15.72 4.18
CA GLU A 28 0.81 15.91 3.50
C GLU A 28 1.19 14.80 2.51
N GLY A 29 0.61 13.59 2.60
CA GLY A 29 0.86 12.48 1.66
C GLY A 29 -0.25 12.30 0.61
N VAL A 30 0.09 11.82 -0.60
CA VAL A 30 -0.91 11.57 -1.67
C VAL A 30 -1.98 10.59 -1.25
N VAL A 31 -1.64 9.54 -0.51
CA VAL A 31 -2.63 8.60 0.03
C VAL A 31 -3.55 9.28 1.05
N ALA A 32 -3.02 10.17 1.89
CA ALA A 32 -3.83 10.93 2.84
C ALA A 32 -4.73 11.96 2.15
N HIS A 33 -4.21 12.65 1.13
CA HIS A 33 -4.92 13.67 0.36
C HIS A 33 -6.03 13.06 -0.50
N ALA A 34 -5.71 11.98 -1.23
CA ALA A 34 -6.65 11.22 -2.07
C ALA A 34 -7.87 10.72 -1.29
N VAL A 35 -7.64 10.31 -0.03
CA VAL A 35 -8.69 9.85 0.88
C VAL A 35 -9.42 11.00 1.57
N ALA A 36 -8.75 12.12 1.86
CA ALA A 36 -9.38 13.32 2.41
C ALA A 36 -10.37 13.95 1.42
N ILE A 37 -10.06 13.92 0.12
CA ILE A 37 -10.92 14.45 -0.96
C ILE A 37 -12.23 13.67 -1.04
N ASP A 38 -12.20 12.33 -1.02
CA ASP A 38 -13.39 11.48 -1.25
C ASP A 38 -14.49 11.68 -0.20
N ASN A 39 -14.16 12.20 1.01
CA ASN A 39 -15.07 12.18 2.14
C ASN A 39 -15.38 13.55 2.78
N GLY A 40 -14.92 14.67 2.20
CA GLY A 40 -15.39 16.03 2.53
C GLY A 40 -15.39 16.45 4.00
N SER A 41 -14.72 15.73 4.89
CA SER A 41 -14.83 15.89 6.35
C SER A 41 -13.47 15.73 7.03
N SER A 42 -13.22 16.58 8.04
CA SER A 42 -11.98 16.66 8.80
C SER A 42 -11.39 15.29 9.18
N PRO A 43 -10.05 15.15 9.21
CA PRO A 43 -9.37 13.90 9.53
C PRO A 43 -9.49 13.64 11.04
N SER A 44 -10.63 13.12 11.47
CA SER A 44 -10.77 12.42 12.73
C SER A 44 -10.34 10.97 12.54
N ASN A 45 -9.57 10.44 13.50
CA ASN A 45 -9.00 9.08 13.60
C ASN A 45 -9.81 8.00 12.85
N ARG A 46 -9.62 7.89 11.53
CA ARG A 46 -10.34 6.96 10.68
C ARG A 46 -9.40 5.86 10.23
N PHE A 47 -9.87 4.63 10.40
CA PHE A 47 -9.25 3.44 9.84
C PHE A 47 -9.53 3.40 8.34
N LEU A 48 -8.48 3.25 7.53
CA LEU A 48 -8.56 3.21 6.07
C LEU A 48 -8.23 1.80 5.60
N SER A 49 -9.19 1.16 4.94
CA SER A 49 -8.96 -0.13 4.30
C SER A 49 -8.11 0.02 3.04
N PHE A 50 -7.57 -1.09 2.53
CA PHE A 50 -6.85 -1.07 1.26
C PHE A 50 -7.72 -0.53 0.11
N LEU A 51 -9.02 -0.88 0.08
CA LEU A 51 -9.93 -0.42 -0.97
C LEU A 51 -10.20 1.08 -0.89
N ASP A 52 -10.27 1.66 0.31
CA ASP A 52 -10.43 3.11 0.45
C ASP A 52 -9.20 3.85 -0.10
N VAL A 53 -8.01 3.28 0.08
CA VAL A 53 -6.76 3.80 -0.50
C VAL A 53 -6.79 3.71 -2.03
N VAL A 54 -7.20 2.57 -2.59
CA VAL A 54 -7.33 2.40 -4.05
C VAL A 54 -8.36 3.38 -4.60
N LYS A 55 -9.53 3.46 -3.97
CA LYS A 55 -10.64 4.32 -4.40
C LYS A 55 -10.20 5.78 -4.39
N GLY A 56 -9.57 6.22 -3.30
CA GLY A 56 -9.00 7.57 -3.20
C GLY A 56 -8.01 7.84 -4.34
N LEU A 57 -7.03 6.95 -4.53
CA LEU A 57 -5.95 7.13 -5.51
C LEU A 57 -6.44 7.15 -6.97
N TYR A 58 -7.43 6.32 -7.30
CA TYR A 58 -7.86 6.10 -8.68
C TYR A 58 -9.10 6.92 -9.08
N LEU A 59 -10.05 7.18 -8.18
CA LEU A 59 -11.27 7.94 -8.52
C LEU A 59 -11.06 9.45 -8.47
N ASN A 60 -10.20 9.94 -7.59
CA ASN A 60 -9.92 11.37 -7.46
C ASN A 60 -8.73 11.80 -8.31
N GLU A 61 -8.43 11.07 -9.40
CA GLU A 61 -7.25 11.31 -10.25
C GLU A 61 -7.15 12.77 -10.71
N LYS A 62 -8.26 13.44 -11.02
CA LYS A 62 -8.27 14.85 -11.48
C LYS A 62 -7.94 15.85 -10.38
N GLU A 63 -8.47 15.64 -9.17
CA GLU A 63 -8.21 16.52 -8.02
C GLU A 63 -6.83 16.26 -7.44
N ILE A 64 -6.41 15.00 -7.40
CA ILE A 64 -5.04 14.60 -7.13
C ILE A 64 -4.12 15.22 -8.18
N ARG A 65 -4.43 15.13 -9.48
CA ARG A 65 -3.64 15.76 -10.55
C ARG A 65 -3.58 17.28 -10.43
N ASN A 66 -4.63 17.96 -9.95
CA ASN A 66 -4.63 19.40 -9.71
C ASN A 66 -3.82 19.79 -8.46
N TYR A 67 -3.98 19.08 -7.34
CA TYR A 67 -3.12 19.24 -6.16
C TYR A 67 -1.66 18.95 -6.52
N LEU A 68 -1.43 17.91 -7.33
CA LEU A 68 -0.15 17.57 -7.91
C LEU A 68 0.36 18.70 -8.77
N HIS A 69 -0.40 19.30 -9.70
CA HIS A 69 0.08 20.43 -10.51
C HIS A 69 0.42 21.67 -9.67
N LEU A 70 -0.31 21.92 -8.57
CA LEU A 70 -0.05 23.02 -7.65
C LEU A 70 1.19 22.77 -6.78
N LYS A 71 1.49 21.51 -6.43
CA LYS A 71 2.69 21.10 -5.68
C LYS A 71 3.89 20.77 -6.60
N ALA A 72 3.63 20.50 -7.89
CA ALA A 72 4.58 20.08 -8.92
C ALA A 72 5.23 21.26 -9.63
N LYS A 73 5.92 22.10 -8.86
CA LYS A 73 7.19 22.63 -9.38
C LYS A 73 8.27 21.54 -9.39
N GLU A 74 8.07 20.42 -8.67
CA GLU A 74 8.87 19.20 -8.75
C GLU A 74 7.96 17.96 -8.73
N LYS A 75 8.00 17.15 -9.79
CA LYS A 75 7.22 15.91 -9.92
C LYS A 75 7.78 14.87 -8.95
N SER A 76 7.16 14.70 -7.78
CA SER A 76 7.74 13.84 -6.73
C SER A 76 7.58 12.36 -7.08
N ILE A 77 8.71 11.67 -7.26
CA ILE A 77 8.79 10.27 -7.67
C ILE A 77 7.99 9.35 -6.72
N SER A 78 7.90 9.73 -5.45
CA SER A 78 7.11 9.07 -4.38
C SER A 78 5.65 8.80 -4.75
N GLU A 79 5.03 9.65 -5.56
CA GLU A 79 3.59 9.57 -5.83
C GLU A 79 3.28 8.57 -6.95
N LEU A 80 4.14 8.53 -7.99
CA LEU A 80 4.09 7.48 -9.02
C LEU A 80 4.37 6.10 -8.42
N LEU A 81 5.29 6.02 -7.46
CA LEU A 81 5.59 4.77 -6.76
C LEU A 81 4.38 4.27 -5.96
N SER A 82 3.62 5.16 -5.31
CA SER A 82 2.40 4.81 -4.59
C SER A 82 1.31 4.26 -5.51
N ILE A 83 1.07 4.89 -6.67
CA ILE A 83 0.05 4.41 -7.63
C ILE A 83 0.42 3.04 -8.19
N ILE A 84 1.69 2.86 -8.58
CA ILE A 84 2.18 1.59 -9.15
C ILE A 84 2.20 0.47 -8.09
N SER A 85 2.38 0.81 -6.82
CA SER A 85 2.47 -0.18 -5.74
C SER A 85 1.19 -1.00 -5.56
N VAL A 86 0.01 -0.39 -5.69
CA VAL A 86 -1.30 -1.02 -5.48
C VAL A 86 -1.52 -2.23 -6.40
N PRO A 87 -1.40 -2.12 -7.74
CA PRO A 87 -1.56 -3.26 -8.64
C PRO A 87 -0.45 -4.29 -8.44
N LEU A 88 0.78 -3.89 -8.07
CA LEU A 88 1.86 -4.84 -7.77
C LEU A 88 1.57 -5.69 -6.54
N ILE A 89 1.03 -5.09 -5.47
CA ILE A 89 0.61 -5.78 -4.25
C ILE A 89 -0.50 -6.79 -4.57
N LEU A 90 -1.53 -6.37 -5.31
CA LEU A 90 -2.63 -7.25 -5.69
C LEU A 90 -2.17 -8.41 -6.58
N LEU A 91 -1.36 -8.10 -7.60
CA LEU A 91 -0.80 -9.09 -8.50
C LEU A 91 0.11 -10.06 -7.75
N GLY A 92 0.92 -9.56 -6.82
CA GLY A 92 1.79 -10.36 -5.97
C GLY A 92 1.01 -11.34 -5.09
N ALA A 93 -0.09 -10.89 -4.47
CA ALA A 93 -0.95 -11.75 -3.66
C ALA A 93 -1.61 -12.86 -4.49
N VAL A 94 -2.18 -12.52 -5.65
CA VAL A 94 -2.85 -13.48 -6.54
C VAL A 94 -1.86 -14.48 -7.13
N ILE A 95 -0.74 -14.01 -7.68
CA ILE A 95 0.31 -14.89 -8.20
C ILE A 95 0.90 -15.72 -7.06
N GLY A 96 0.99 -15.19 -5.84
CA GLY A 96 1.55 -15.86 -4.66
C GLY A 96 0.79 -17.13 -4.27
N LEU A 97 -0.52 -17.21 -4.57
CA LEU A 97 -1.34 -18.41 -4.36
C LEU A 97 -0.89 -19.58 -5.24
N PHE A 98 -0.43 -19.31 -6.47
CA PHE A 98 -0.11 -20.33 -7.46
C PHE A 98 1.41 -20.52 -7.64
N ASN A 99 2.18 -19.44 -7.54
CA ASN A 99 3.62 -19.39 -7.71
C ASN A 99 4.25 -18.51 -6.62
N GLY A 100 4.41 -19.09 -5.43
CA GLY A 100 4.86 -18.38 -4.23
C GLY A 100 6.14 -17.56 -4.41
N LYS A 101 7.15 -18.05 -5.14
CA LYS A 101 8.42 -17.32 -5.30
C LYS A 101 8.25 -16.02 -6.08
N LEU A 102 7.56 -16.09 -7.22
CA LEU A 102 7.34 -14.92 -8.07
C LEU A 102 6.30 -13.97 -7.45
N GLY A 103 5.18 -14.51 -6.97
CA GLY A 103 4.11 -13.69 -6.43
C GLY A 103 4.51 -12.93 -5.18
N HIS A 104 5.13 -13.61 -4.20
CA HIS A 104 5.59 -12.92 -2.99
C HIS A 104 6.72 -11.94 -3.26
N GLY A 105 7.58 -12.20 -4.25
CA GLY A 105 8.61 -11.26 -4.68
C GLY A 105 8.03 -9.99 -5.32
N VAL A 106 7.05 -10.13 -6.21
CA VAL A 106 6.33 -9.00 -6.81
C VAL A 106 5.55 -8.21 -5.76
N GLY A 107 4.91 -8.91 -4.82
CA GLY A 107 4.20 -8.30 -3.70
C GLY A 107 5.12 -7.50 -2.77
N LEU A 108 6.29 -8.05 -2.43
CA LEU A 108 7.33 -7.33 -1.67
C LEU A 108 7.80 -6.07 -2.39
N ALA A 109 8.05 -6.15 -3.70
CA ALA A 109 8.41 -4.98 -4.50
C ALA A 109 7.31 -3.90 -4.43
N GLY A 110 6.04 -4.30 -4.55
CA GLY A 110 4.90 -3.42 -4.34
C GLY A 110 4.88 -2.78 -2.95
N MET A 111 5.08 -3.56 -1.89
CA MET A 111 5.15 -3.03 -0.51
C MET A 111 6.29 -2.03 -0.32
N ILE A 112 7.46 -2.28 -0.90
CA ILE A 112 8.59 -1.34 -0.85
C ILE A 112 8.22 -0.03 -1.54
N LEU A 113 7.64 -0.10 -2.75
CA LEU A 113 7.23 1.09 -3.50
C LEU A 113 6.18 1.91 -2.76
N LEU A 114 5.21 1.24 -2.14
CA LEU A 114 4.19 1.89 -1.31
C LEU A 114 4.85 2.60 -0.12
N THR A 115 5.79 1.94 0.54
CA THR A 115 6.48 2.49 1.72
C THR A 115 7.33 3.71 1.34
N VAL A 116 8.11 3.62 0.27
CA VAL A 116 8.90 4.74 -0.24
C VAL A 116 8.00 5.90 -0.67
N GLY A 117 6.84 5.59 -1.27
CA GLY A 117 5.87 6.59 -1.67
C GLY A 117 5.13 7.26 -0.50
N LEU A 118 5.08 6.61 0.67
CA LEU A 118 4.44 7.09 1.89
C LEU A 118 5.37 7.86 2.82
N VAL A 119 6.70 7.65 2.75
CA VAL A 119 7.67 8.32 3.62
C VAL A 119 8.06 9.68 3.03
N PRO A 120 7.71 10.81 3.67
CA PRO A 120 8.23 12.10 3.26
C PRO A 120 9.74 12.15 3.55
N TRP A 121 10.56 12.31 2.50
CA TRP A 121 12.02 12.50 2.60
C TRP A 121 12.39 13.95 3.02
N GLY A 122 11.64 14.54 3.94
CA GLY A 122 11.83 15.92 4.40
C GLY A 122 11.10 16.17 5.71
N SER A 123 11.75 16.89 6.62
CA SER A 123 11.26 17.17 7.97
C SER A 123 9.90 17.89 7.95
N GLY A 124 8.83 17.17 8.30
CA GLY A 124 7.48 17.72 8.45
C GLY A 124 6.58 16.71 9.15
N GLY A 125 5.98 17.11 10.27
CA GLY A 125 5.40 16.23 11.31
C GLY A 125 4.08 15.52 10.99
N GLY A 126 3.77 15.24 9.73
CA GLY A 126 2.55 14.52 9.33
C GLY A 126 2.87 13.11 8.82
N THR A 127 2.78 12.10 9.68
CA THR A 127 2.98 10.70 9.30
C THR A 127 1.66 9.93 9.34
N LEU A 128 1.31 9.25 8.25
CA LEU A 128 0.24 8.25 8.24
C LEU A 128 0.66 7.14 9.21
N SER A 129 -0.15 6.90 10.24
CA SER A 129 0.12 5.80 11.16
C SER A 129 -0.30 4.49 10.50
N VAL A 130 0.59 3.52 10.57
CA VAL A 130 0.47 2.23 9.88
C VAL A 130 -0.53 1.33 10.61
N GLY A 131 -1.50 0.81 9.88
CA GLY A 131 -2.51 -0.11 10.38
C GLY A 131 -2.06 -1.58 10.34
N VAL A 132 -2.81 -2.42 11.06
CA VAL A 132 -2.53 -3.86 11.19
C VAL A 132 -2.55 -4.58 9.83
N GLY A 133 -3.42 -4.17 8.90
CA GLY A 133 -3.49 -4.75 7.56
C GLY A 133 -2.20 -4.57 6.77
N TYR A 134 -1.56 -3.41 6.86
CA TYR A 134 -0.28 -3.16 6.20
C TYR A 134 0.84 -4.01 6.81
N LEU A 135 0.88 -4.15 8.14
CA LEU A 135 1.87 -4.99 8.82
C LEU A 135 1.69 -6.47 8.47
N LEU A 136 0.45 -6.95 8.46
CA LEU A 136 0.13 -8.32 8.05
C LEU A 136 0.51 -8.57 6.58
N ALA A 137 0.31 -7.60 5.69
CA ALA A 137 0.74 -7.73 4.29
C ALA A 137 2.27 -7.87 4.18
N TRP A 138 3.03 -7.06 4.93
CA TRP A 138 4.49 -7.18 5.02
C TRP A 138 4.93 -8.56 5.52
N VAL A 139 4.34 -9.03 6.62
CA VAL A 139 4.66 -10.34 7.19
C VAL A 139 4.29 -11.45 6.21
N GLY A 140 3.10 -11.40 5.60
CA GLY A 140 2.63 -12.37 4.63
C GLY A 140 3.57 -12.49 3.43
N PHE A 141 3.90 -11.37 2.78
CA PHE A 141 4.82 -11.40 1.65
C PHE A 141 6.24 -11.83 2.02
N SER A 142 6.75 -11.39 3.18
CA SER A 142 8.11 -11.74 3.62
C SER A 142 8.23 -13.22 3.96
N VAL A 143 7.32 -13.75 4.76
CA VAL A 143 7.29 -15.17 5.14
C VAL A 143 7.01 -16.04 3.92
N GLY A 144 6.08 -15.63 3.04
CA GLY A 144 5.77 -16.32 1.80
C GLY A 144 6.97 -16.38 0.85
N PHE A 145 7.73 -15.29 0.73
CA PHE A 145 8.93 -15.23 -0.09
C PHE A 145 10.04 -16.11 0.47
N VAL A 146 10.38 -15.96 1.76
CA VAL A 146 11.44 -16.75 2.40
C VAL A 146 11.10 -18.25 2.37
N SER A 147 9.87 -18.61 2.69
CA SER A 147 9.42 -20.01 2.66
C SER A 147 9.47 -20.60 1.25
N SER A 148 9.06 -19.85 0.23
CA SER A 148 9.10 -20.33 -1.15
C SER A 148 10.51 -20.40 -1.73
N ALA A 149 11.41 -19.51 -1.32
CA ALA A 149 12.81 -19.47 -1.71
C ALA A 149 13.65 -20.58 -1.05
N LEU A 150 13.41 -20.86 0.23
CA LEU A 150 14.13 -21.90 0.99
C LEU A 150 13.57 -23.31 0.76
N SER A 151 12.32 -23.42 0.33
CA SER A 151 11.75 -24.72 0.00
C SER A 151 12.41 -25.26 -1.28
N LYS A 152 13.38 -26.15 -1.08
CA LYS A 152 13.95 -26.99 -2.14
C LYS A 152 12.81 -27.77 -2.81
N LYS A 153 12.91 -27.93 -4.13
CA LYS A 153 11.97 -28.70 -4.94
C LYS A 153 11.83 -30.12 -4.39
#